data_AF-A0A7X6V0Q0-F1
#
_entry.id   AF-A0A7X6V0Q0-F1
#
_cell.length_a   1.000
_cell.length_b   1.000
_cell.length_c   1.000
_cell.angle_alpha   90.00
_cell.angle_beta   90.00
_cell.angle_gamma   90.00
#
_symmetry.space_group_name_H-M   'P 1'
#
loop_
_entity.id
_entity.type
_entity.pdbx_description
1 polymer ?
#
loop_
_entity_poly.entity_id
_entity_poly.type
_entity_poly.pdbx_seq_one_letter_code
_entity_poly.pdbx_strand_id
1 'polypeptide(L)'
;MKKMILALGALLMAAAIASASVEMTWTTQYGAYTHDSPDVTGYDDQWALAGSYAVTWQLIYAGANNLIDPIDLGNPLGGWVSGDDAVWATRSIPQGGGSAGDGTAWNEWLVHVSGNATYVDTTWNTPGFVYQRVYEDAPAPGSWYYESELVELDTSKGDGAPPQRFYIDELNSGFQPNLTIPIPEPATMGLLGLGALVMALRRRRA
;
A
#
# COMPACT_ATOMS: atom_id res chain seq x y z
N MET A 1 23.87 16.24 -51.50
CA MET A 1 23.40 17.04 -50.34
C MET A 1 21.95 16.73 -49.93
N LYS A 2 20.98 16.70 -50.87
CA LYS A 2 19.57 16.36 -50.58
C LYS A 2 19.33 15.00 -49.87
N LYS A 3 20.17 13.99 -50.15
CA LYS A 3 20.08 12.65 -49.56
C LYS A 3 20.59 12.55 -48.11
N MET A 4 21.48 13.45 -47.69
CA MET A 4 22.00 13.48 -46.32
C MET A 4 21.03 14.15 -45.34
N ILE A 5 20.25 15.13 -45.80
CA ILE A 5 19.22 15.80 -44.99
C ILE A 5 18.05 14.84 -44.71
N LEU A 6 17.68 14.00 -45.69
CA LEU A 6 16.63 12.98 -45.50
C LEU A 6 17.06 11.87 -44.53
N ALA A 7 18.35 11.49 -44.55
CA ALA A 7 18.90 10.50 -43.63
C ALA A 7 19.01 11.05 -42.19
N LEU A 8 19.32 12.34 -42.02
CA LEU A 8 19.31 13.00 -40.70
C LEU A 8 17.88 13.16 -40.15
N GLY A 9 16.91 13.47 -41.01
CA GLY A 9 15.49 13.54 -40.63
C GLY A 9 14.89 12.20 -40.22
N ALA A 10 15.33 11.11 -40.86
CA ALA A 10 14.92 9.74 -40.49
C ALA A 10 15.58 9.25 -39.19
N LEU A 11 16.84 9.65 -38.90
CA LEU A 11 17.48 9.34 -37.61
C LEU A 11 16.84 10.09 -36.44
N LEU A 12 16.33 11.31 -36.66
CA LEU A 12 15.60 12.10 -35.65
C LEU A 12 14.21 11.55 -35.33
N MET A 13 13.59 10.76 -36.21
CA MET A 13 12.32 10.07 -35.94
C MET A 13 12.50 8.69 -35.29
N ALA A 14 13.73 8.17 -35.21
CA ALA A 14 14.06 6.88 -34.62
C ALA A 14 14.61 7.00 -33.18
N ALA A 15 14.46 8.16 -32.54
CA ALA A 15 14.50 8.22 -31.09
C ALA A 15 13.20 7.57 -30.58
N ALA A 16 13.22 6.24 -30.46
CA ALA A 16 12.22 5.53 -29.69
C ALA A 16 12.16 6.23 -28.34
N ILE A 17 11.05 6.91 -28.08
CA ILE A 17 10.73 7.42 -26.75
C ILE A 17 10.62 6.14 -25.93
N ALA A 18 11.63 5.82 -25.13
CA ALA A 18 11.46 4.84 -24.09
C ALA A 18 10.39 5.43 -23.16
N SER A 19 9.14 5.00 -23.34
CA SER A 19 8.05 5.26 -22.41
C SER A 19 8.39 4.51 -21.14
N ALA A 20 8.99 5.21 -20.17
CA ALA A 20 9.06 4.71 -18.82
C ALA A 20 7.64 4.76 -18.25
N SER A 21 7.14 3.59 -17.86
CA SER A 21 5.82 3.41 -17.28
C SER A 21 5.91 2.39 -16.17
N VAL A 22 4.95 2.43 -15.25
CA VAL A 22 4.75 1.37 -14.27
C VAL A 22 3.35 0.81 -14.46
N GLU A 23 3.30 -0.51 -14.70
CA GLU A 23 2.07 -1.28 -14.71
C GLU A 23 2.21 -2.43 -13.71
N MET A 24 1.39 -2.43 -12.67
CA MET A 24 1.48 -3.41 -11.59
C MET A 24 0.12 -4.01 -11.25
N THR A 25 -0.02 -5.31 -11.44
CA THR A 25 -1.14 -6.09 -10.90
C THR A 25 -0.80 -6.49 -9.47
N TRP A 26 -1.47 -5.89 -8.49
CA TRP A 26 -1.32 -6.17 -7.08
C TRP A 26 -2.55 -6.93 -6.58
N THR A 27 -2.34 -8.14 -6.07
CA THR A 27 -3.41 -9.12 -5.79
C THR A 27 -2.97 -10.13 -4.74
N THR A 28 -3.91 -10.93 -4.27
CA THR A 28 -3.65 -12.21 -3.58
C THR A 28 -3.54 -13.33 -4.60
N GLN A 29 -2.95 -14.43 -4.17
CA GLN A 29 -2.83 -15.70 -4.87
C GLN A 29 -3.59 -16.81 -4.14
N TYR A 30 -3.61 -16.76 -2.81
CA TYR A 30 -4.28 -17.74 -1.96
C TYR A 30 -5.45 -17.12 -1.21
N GLY A 31 -5.17 -16.13 -0.35
CA GLY A 31 -6.21 -15.45 0.41
C GLY A 31 -5.69 -14.74 1.66
N ALA A 32 -6.62 -14.10 2.34
CA ALA A 32 -6.35 -13.30 3.52
C ALA A 32 -7.14 -13.80 4.73
N TYR A 33 -6.45 -13.83 5.87
CA TYR A 33 -6.95 -14.34 7.15
C TYR A 33 -7.02 -13.22 8.18
N THR A 34 -7.92 -13.35 9.14
CA THR A 34 -7.95 -12.48 10.33
C THR A 34 -6.70 -12.70 11.19
N HIS A 35 -6.29 -11.68 11.95
CA HIS A 35 -5.09 -11.73 12.82
C HIS A 35 -5.11 -12.85 13.87
N ASP A 36 -6.28 -13.35 14.25
CA ASP A 36 -6.49 -14.38 15.25
C ASP A 36 -6.68 -15.78 14.68
N SER A 37 -6.56 -15.93 13.35
CA SER A 37 -6.66 -17.22 12.69
C SER A 37 -5.57 -18.18 13.18
N PRO A 38 -5.91 -19.46 13.48
CA PRO A 38 -4.94 -20.44 13.94
C PRO A 38 -3.98 -20.90 12.84
N ASP A 39 -4.35 -20.73 11.56
CA ASP A 39 -3.52 -21.09 10.41
C ASP A 39 -3.91 -20.28 9.17
N VAL A 40 -3.00 -20.19 8.20
CA VAL A 40 -3.20 -19.44 6.93
C VAL A 40 -3.28 -20.38 5.71
N THR A 41 -3.72 -21.63 5.93
CA THR A 41 -3.72 -22.70 4.92
C THR A 41 -5.05 -23.47 4.83
N GLY A 42 -5.99 -23.23 5.75
CA GLY A 42 -7.34 -23.76 5.73
C GLY A 42 -8.34 -22.74 5.19
N TYR A 43 -9.43 -23.18 4.56
CA TYR A 43 -10.50 -22.28 4.10
C TYR A 43 -11.71 -22.40 5.02
N ASP A 44 -11.55 -21.96 6.26
CA ASP A 44 -12.66 -21.87 7.24
C ASP A 44 -13.19 -20.43 7.27
N ASP A 45 -14.41 -20.25 6.78
CA ASP A 45 -15.03 -18.94 6.51
C ASP A 45 -15.04 -17.99 7.72
N GLN A 46 -14.99 -18.51 8.96
CA GLN A 46 -14.92 -17.67 10.16
C GLN A 46 -13.61 -16.86 10.26
N TRP A 47 -12.56 -17.30 9.57
CA TRP A 47 -11.24 -16.66 9.53
C TRP A 47 -10.98 -15.87 8.26
N ALA A 48 -11.94 -15.79 7.33
CA ALA A 48 -11.81 -14.99 6.13
C ALA A 48 -11.72 -13.49 6.50
N LEU A 49 -10.63 -12.82 6.12
CA LEU A 49 -10.34 -11.45 6.57
C LEU A 49 -11.48 -10.49 6.25
N ALA A 50 -11.93 -10.44 4.99
CA ALA A 50 -13.04 -9.59 4.60
C ALA A 50 -14.40 -10.18 4.97
N GLY A 51 -14.49 -11.44 5.44
CA GLY A 51 -15.70 -11.97 6.07
C GLY A 51 -15.98 -11.31 7.43
N SER A 52 -14.93 -11.05 8.20
CA SER A 52 -15.01 -10.50 9.55
C SER A 52 -14.87 -8.98 9.61
N TYR A 53 -14.13 -8.37 8.69
CA TYR A 53 -13.80 -6.95 8.72
C TYR A 53 -14.09 -6.26 7.39
N ALA A 54 -14.30 -4.93 7.41
CA ALA A 54 -14.06 -4.15 6.21
C ALA A 54 -12.55 -4.01 6.02
N VAL A 55 -12.06 -4.00 4.78
CA VAL A 55 -10.62 -3.97 4.50
C VAL A 55 -10.24 -2.70 3.76
N THR A 56 -9.19 -2.06 4.25
CA THR A 56 -8.45 -1.05 3.48
C THR A 56 -7.13 -1.65 3.01
N TRP A 57 -6.97 -1.80 1.71
CA TRP A 57 -5.76 -2.36 1.10
C TRP A 57 -5.11 -1.34 0.18
N GLN A 58 -3.85 -1.01 0.44
CA GLN A 58 -3.11 0.03 -0.24
C GLN A 58 -1.90 -0.52 -0.98
N LEU A 59 -1.60 0.08 -2.13
CA LEU A 59 -0.31 -0.02 -2.82
C LEU A 59 0.45 1.27 -2.57
N ILE A 60 1.65 1.17 -2.01
CA ILE A 60 2.42 2.31 -1.50
C ILE A 60 3.81 2.29 -2.11
N TYR A 61 4.26 3.44 -2.61
CA TYR A 61 5.65 3.67 -3.02
C TYR A 61 6.49 4.10 -1.83
N ALA A 62 7.62 3.42 -1.62
CA ALA A 62 8.50 3.53 -0.45
C ALA A 62 9.43 4.76 -0.48
N GLY A 63 9.00 5.82 -1.18
CA GLY A 63 9.75 7.06 -1.31
C GLY A 63 11.15 6.91 -1.94
N ALA A 64 11.96 7.95 -1.72
CA ALA A 64 13.36 8.02 -2.12
C ALA A 64 14.29 7.28 -1.14
N ASN A 65 13.86 7.11 0.11
CA ASN A 65 14.64 6.40 1.13
C ASN A 65 14.59 4.86 0.96
N ASN A 66 13.63 4.34 0.19
CA ASN A 66 13.38 2.91 -0.03
C ASN A 66 13.12 2.13 1.27
N LEU A 67 12.42 2.74 2.22
CA LEU A 67 12.05 2.17 3.50
C LEU A 67 10.54 2.27 3.68
N ILE A 68 9.96 1.34 4.43
CA ILE A 68 8.56 1.44 4.84
C ILE A 68 8.49 2.45 5.99
N ASP A 69 7.83 3.59 5.76
CA ASP A 69 7.65 4.60 6.80
C ASP A 69 6.49 4.22 7.75
N PRO A 70 6.57 4.63 9.04
CA PRO A 70 5.51 4.36 10.01
C PRO A 70 4.15 4.91 9.59
N ILE A 71 3.09 4.33 10.13
CA ILE A 71 1.72 4.83 9.95
C ILE A 71 1.54 6.16 10.68
N ASP A 72 1.02 7.18 9.99
CA ASP A 72 0.60 8.46 10.56
C ASP A 72 -0.94 8.58 10.59
N LEU A 73 -1.51 8.34 11.76
CA LEU A 73 -2.94 8.52 12.01
C LEU A 73 -3.43 9.97 11.84
N GLY A 74 -2.52 10.94 11.87
CA GLY A 74 -2.79 12.35 11.58
C GLY A 74 -2.94 12.68 10.10
N ASN A 75 -2.62 11.73 9.19
CA ASN A 75 -2.67 11.92 7.74
C ASN A 75 -3.72 11.03 7.04
N PRO A 76 -5.01 11.06 7.42
CA PRO A 76 -6.02 10.21 6.79
C PRO A 76 -6.26 10.55 5.32
N LEU A 77 -6.06 11.81 4.91
CA LEU A 77 -6.22 12.23 3.51
C LEU A 77 -5.09 11.72 2.61
N GLY A 78 -3.90 11.51 3.15
CA GLY A 78 -2.79 10.86 2.46
C GLY A 78 -2.82 9.34 2.58
N GLY A 79 -3.86 8.74 3.17
CA GLY A 79 -3.95 7.30 3.38
C GLY A 79 -3.02 6.78 4.48
N TRP A 80 -2.79 7.58 5.52
CA TRP A 80 -2.06 7.22 6.74
C TRP A 80 -0.58 6.87 6.56
N VAL A 81 0.02 7.23 5.42
CA VAL A 81 1.47 7.17 5.22
C VAL A 81 2.17 8.37 5.85
N SER A 82 3.45 8.22 6.17
CA SER A 82 4.31 9.28 6.70
C SER A 82 5.62 9.37 5.91
N GLY A 83 6.51 10.28 6.30
CA GLY A 83 7.81 10.43 5.64
C GLY A 83 7.69 10.79 4.16
N ASP A 84 8.34 9.99 3.31
CA ASP A 84 8.31 10.13 1.84
C ASP A 84 7.51 9.03 1.14
N ASP A 85 6.83 8.18 1.90
CA ASP A 85 5.87 7.22 1.36
C ASP A 85 4.69 7.90 0.67
N ALA A 86 4.25 7.32 -0.45
CA ALA A 86 3.13 7.82 -1.23
C ALA A 86 2.17 6.70 -1.61
N VAL A 87 0.89 6.83 -1.24
CA VAL A 87 -0.16 5.90 -1.65
C VAL A 87 -0.43 6.06 -3.14
N TRP A 88 -0.18 5.01 -3.92
CA TRP A 88 -0.49 4.96 -5.36
C TRP A 88 -1.92 4.55 -5.63
N ALA A 89 -2.42 3.57 -4.87
CA ALA A 89 -3.78 3.07 -5.02
C ALA A 89 -4.34 2.59 -3.69
N THR A 90 -5.66 2.61 -3.56
CA THR A 90 -6.38 2.11 -2.38
C THR A 90 -7.63 1.35 -2.83
N ARG A 91 -7.85 0.21 -2.19
CA ARG A 91 -9.07 -0.59 -2.25
C ARG A 91 -9.75 -0.55 -0.89
N SER A 92 -10.95 -0.02 -0.87
CA SER A 92 -11.86 -0.16 0.27
C SER A 92 -12.83 -1.29 -0.05
N ILE A 93 -12.64 -2.45 0.56
CA ILE A 93 -13.43 -3.66 0.34
C ILE A 93 -14.40 -3.80 1.52
N PRO A 94 -15.72 -3.89 1.28
CA PRO A 94 -16.70 -4.02 2.35
C PRO A 94 -16.61 -5.39 3.04
N GLN A 95 -17.08 -5.44 4.27
CA GLN A 95 -17.28 -6.71 4.99
C GLN A 95 -18.24 -7.62 4.19
N GLY A 96 -17.91 -8.91 4.12
CA GLY A 96 -18.51 -9.92 3.25
C GLY A 96 -17.89 -9.98 1.84
N GLY A 97 -16.87 -9.16 1.55
CA GLY A 97 -16.37 -8.96 0.19
C GLY A 97 -17.34 -8.15 -0.68
N GLY A 98 -17.02 -8.02 -1.97
CA GLY A 98 -17.83 -7.30 -2.96
C GLY A 98 -17.02 -6.25 -3.74
N SER A 99 -17.72 -5.24 -4.24
CA SER A 99 -17.12 -4.16 -5.02
C SER A 99 -16.25 -3.25 -4.15
N ALA A 100 -15.01 -3.06 -4.56
CA ALA A 100 -14.08 -2.10 -3.99
C ALA A 100 -14.29 -0.70 -4.57
N GLY A 101 -13.78 0.31 -3.87
CA GLY A 101 -13.84 1.72 -4.29
C GLY A 101 -13.13 2.03 -5.63
N ASP A 102 -12.23 1.16 -6.10
CA ASP A 102 -11.49 1.31 -7.36
C ASP A 102 -12.20 0.63 -8.56
N GLY A 103 -13.40 0.08 -8.36
CA GLY A 103 -14.17 -0.62 -9.40
C GLY A 103 -13.77 -2.09 -9.59
N THR A 104 -12.86 -2.62 -8.77
CA THR A 104 -12.62 -4.07 -8.68
C THR A 104 -13.63 -4.75 -7.76
N ALA A 105 -13.69 -6.09 -7.77
CA ALA A 105 -14.47 -6.88 -6.84
C ALA A 105 -13.67 -8.05 -6.29
N TRP A 106 -13.86 -8.35 -5.02
CA TRP A 106 -13.10 -9.34 -4.25
C TRP A 106 -14.04 -10.18 -3.41
N ASN A 107 -13.70 -11.44 -3.15
CA ASN A 107 -14.45 -12.25 -2.19
C ASN A 107 -14.00 -11.98 -0.74
N GLU A 108 -14.61 -12.66 0.22
CA GLU A 108 -14.32 -12.60 1.65
C GLU A 108 -12.87 -12.97 2.01
N TRP A 109 -12.19 -13.72 1.13
CA TRP A 109 -10.77 -14.10 1.27
C TRP A 109 -9.82 -13.11 0.58
N LEU A 110 -10.32 -11.95 0.12
CA LEU A 110 -9.57 -11.01 -0.73
C LEU A 110 -9.02 -11.63 -2.01
N VAL A 111 -9.69 -12.63 -2.58
CA VAL A 111 -9.38 -13.19 -3.92
C VAL A 111 -10.13 -12.39 -4.98
N HIS A 112 -9.41 -12.03 -6.05
CA HIS A 112 -9.96 -11.20 -7.12
C HIS A 112 -11.10 -11.90 -7.87
N VAL A 113 -12.24 -11.23 -7.99
CA VAL A 113 -13.44 -11.73 -8.67
C VAL A 113 -13.63 -11.07 -10.04
N SER A 114 -13.53 -9.74 -10.10
CA SER A 114 -13.73 -8.98 -11.35
C SER A 114 -13.17 -7.56 -11.30
N GLY A 115 -13.10 -6.90 -12.46
CA GLY A 115 -12.49 -5.57 -12.61
C GLY A 115 -11.02 -5.63 -13.01
N ASN A 116 -10.35 -4.47 -13.04
CA ASN A 116 -8.93 -4.38 -13.36
C ASN A 116 -8.11 -4.12 -12.09
N ALA A 117 -7.43 -5.16 -11.59
CA ALA A 117 -6.55 -5.06 -10.42
C ALA A 117 -5.16 -4.44 -10.72
N THR A 118 -4.97 -3.84 -11.89
CA THR A 118 -3.70 -3.26 -12.32
C THR A 118 -3.67 -1.76 -12.08
N TYR A 119 -2.68 -1.31 -11.30
CA TYR A 119 -2.28 0.09 -11.23
C TYR A 119 -1.45 0.44 -12.46
N VAL A 120 -1.72 1.58 -13.09
CA VAL A 120 -1.02 2.05 -14.29
C VAL A 120 -0.65 3.52 -14.11
N ASP A 121 0.63 3.82 -14.23
CA ASP A 121 1.16 5.18 -14.39
C ASP A 121 2.11 5.20 -15.58
N THR A 122 1.63 5.74 -16.70
CA THR A 122 2.38 5.84 -17.96
C THR A 122 3.44 6.95 -17.96
N THR A 123 3.53 7.72 -16.88
CA THR A 123 4.49 8.82 -16.74
C THR A 123 5.59 8.53 -15.73
N TRP A 124 5.47 7.43 -14.97
CA TRP A 124 6.41 7.07 -13.93
C TRP A 124 7.73 6.56 -14.49
N ASN A 125 8.83 7.20 -14.09
CA ASN A 125 10.18 6.87 -14.55
C ASN A 125 11.23 6.80 -13.44
N THR A 126 10.78 6.89 -12.19
CA THR A 126 11.66 6.87 -11.02
C THR A 126 11.83 5.42 -10.55
N PRO A 127 13.07 4.88 -10.50
CA PRO A 127 13.33 3.61 -9.84
C PRO A 127 12.96 3.66 -8.35
N GLY A 128 12.69 2.51 -7.75
CA GLY A 128 12.42 2.42 -6.31
C GLY A 128 11.66 1.16 -5.98
N PHE A 129 11.00 1.19 -4.82
CA PHE A 129 10.28 0.04 -4.28
C PHE A 129 8.85 0.39 -3.96
N VAL A 130 8.00 -0.62 -4.00
CA VAL A 130 6.62 -0.56 -3.51
C VAL A 130 6.37 -1.66 -2.51
N TYR A 131 5.38 -1.44 -1.66
CA TYR A 131 4.86 -2.45 -0.75
C TYR A 131 3.34 -2.35 -0.69
N GLN A 132 2.72 -3.37 -0.11
CA GLN A 132 1.29 -3.43 0.13
C GLN A 132 1.04 -3.37 1.62
N ARG A 133 0.01 -2.62 2.01
CA ARG A 133 -0.47 -2.53 3.39
C ARG A 133 -1.95 -2.84 3.45
N VAL A 134 -2.34 -3.72 4.37
CA VAL A 134 -3.72 -4.18 4.53
C VAL A 134 -4.16 -3.97 5.97
N TYR A 135 -5.26 -3.26 6.17
CA TYR A 135 -5.82 -3.00 7.49
C TYR A 135 -7.08 -3.82 7.74
N GLU A 136 -7.22 -4.30 8.97
CA GLU A 136 -8.52 -4.66 9.53
C GLU A 136 -9.26 -3.38 9.94
N ASP A 137 -10.36 -3.10 9.25
CA ASP A 137 -11.14 -1.88 9.35
C ASP A 137 -10.38 -0.59 9.03
N ALA A 138 -10.99 0.55 9.36
CA ALA A 138 -10.35 1.86 9.23
C ALA A 138 -9.18 1.98 10.22
N PRO A 139 -8.01 2.48 9.80
CA PRO A 139 -6.84 2.62 10.67
C PRO A 139 -7.14 3.48 11.91
N ALA A 140 -6.91 2.89 13.09
CA ALA A 140 -7.04 3.53 14.39
C ALA A 140 -5.99 2.96 15.36
N PRO A 141 -5.74 3.61 16.52
CA PRO A 141 -4.84 3.06 17.52
C PRO A 141 -5.31 1.67 17.96
N GLY A 142 -4.40 0.69 17.93
CA GLY A 142 -4.68 -0.70 18.26
C GLY A 142 -5.25 -1.55 17.12
N SER A 143 -5.56 -0.96 15.96
CA SER A 143 -5.98 -1.73 14.77
C SER A 143 -4.86 -2.66 14.29
N TRP A 144 -5.24 -3.85 13.81
CA TRP A 144 -4.33 -4.79 13.18
C TRP A 144 -4.12 -4.46 11.71
N TYR A 145 -2.90 -4.73 11.24
CA TYR A 145 -2.56 -4.60 9.84
C TYR A 145 -1.46 -5.58 9.43
N TYR A 146 -1.33 -5.75 8.12
CA TYR A 146 -0.26 -6.47 7.46
C TYR A 146 0.55 -5.50 6.59
N GLU A 147 1.85 -5.73 6.51
CA GLU A 147 2.75 -5.10 5.55
C GLU A 147 3.52 -6.18 4.80
N SER A 148 3.57 -6.08 3.48
CA SER A 148 4.41 -6.93 2.66
C SER A 148 5.88 -6.49 2.73
N GLU A 149 6.76 -7.35 2.23
CA GLU A 149 8.12 -6.92 1.88
C GLU A 149 8.12 -5.90 0.73
N LEU A 150 9.24 -5.20 0.58
CA LEU A 150 9.47 -4.26 -0.52
C LEU A 150 9.73 -5.02 -1.83
N VAL A 151 9.06 -4.61 -2.89
CA VAL A 151 9.24 -5.13 -4.24
C VAL A 151 9.81 -4.03 -5.13
N GLU A 152 10.92 -4.34 -5.80
CA GLU A 152 11.56 -3.41 -6.74
C GLU A 152 10.65 -3.18 -7.96
N LEU A 153 10.57 -1.93 -8.40
CA LEU A 153 9.81 -1.53 -9.58
C LEU A 153 10.52 -1.92 -10.87
N ASP A 154 9.83 -2.68 -11.72
CA ASP A 154 10.29 -2.93 -13.08
C ASP A 154 9.94 -1.74 -14.00
N THR A 155 10.82 -0.74 -14.01
CA THR A 155 10.73 0.46 -14.87
C THR A 155 11.23 0.22 -16.29
N SER A 156 11.68 -1.00 -16.61
CA SER A 156 12.24 -1.36 -17.92
C SER A 156 11.21 -1.89 -18.92
N LYS A 157 9.94 -2.02 -18.48
CA LYS A 157 8.84 -2.56 -19.25
C LYS A 157 8.46 -1.59 -20.38
N GLY A 158 8.70 -2.03 -21.62
CA GLY A 158 8.23 -1.33 -22.82
C GLY A 158 6.76 -1.65 -23.14
N ASP A 159 6.16 -0.83 -24.00
CA ASP A 159 4.78 -0.95 -24.46
C ASP A 159 4.41 -2.40 -24.87
N GLY A 160 3.36 -2.96 -24.23
CA GLY A 160 2.82 -4.28 -24.55
C GLY A 160 3.39 -5.45 -23.74
N ALA A 161 4.34 -5.22 -22.83
CA ALA A 161 4.72 -6.21 -21.84
C ALA A 161 3.58 -6.45 -20.82
N PRO A 162 3.43 -7.67 -20.26
CA PRO A 162 2.45 -7.88 -19.20
C PRO A 162 2.83 -7.08 -17.95
N PRO A 163 1.83 -6.56 -17.19
CA PRO A 163 2.07 -5.88 -15.93
C PRO A 163 2.95 -6.70 -14.98
N GLN A 164 3.80 -6.03 -14.21
CA GLN A 164 4.50 -6.65 -13.09
C GLN A 164 3.46 -7.20 -12.11
N ARG A 165 3.66 -8.43 -11.63
CA ARG A 165 2.75 -9.02 -10.64
C ARG A 165 3.34 -8.87 -9.25
N PHE A 166 2.52 -8.42 -8.32
CA PHE A 166 2.84 -8.34 -6.90
C PHE A 166 1.79 -9.12 -6.12
N TYR A 167 2.11 -10.39 -5.85
CA TYR A 167 1.34 -11.22 -4.93
C TYR A 167 1.74 -10.87 -3.51
N ILE A 168 0.75 -10.56 -2.67
CA ILE A 168 0.98 -10.23 -1.25
C ILE A 168 1.24 -11.49 -0.40
N ASP A 169 0.84 -12.65 -0.91
CA ASP A 169 0.88 -13.96 -0.29
C ASP A 169 1.52 -15.00 -1.23
N GLU A 170 1.49 -16.28 -0.83
CA GLU A 170 2.09 -17.38 -1.58
C GLU A 170 1.05 -18.23 -2.31
N LEU A 171 1.50 -19.17 -3.15
CA LEU A 171 0.60 -20.09 -3.85
C LEU A 171 -0.16 -21.04 -2.91
N ASN A 172 0.43 -21.40 -1.76
CA ASN A 172 -0.08 -22.45 -0.88
C ASN A 172 -0.37 -21.97 0.55
N SER A 173 -0.26 -20.67 0.79
CA SER A 173 -0.47 -20.05 2.10
C SER A 173 -0.89 -18.62 1.88
N GLY A 174 -1.93 -18.20 2.62
CA GLY A 174 -2.35 -16.81 2.66
C GLY A 174 -1.47 -15.96 3.56
N PHE A 175 -1.92 -14.71 3.76
CA PHE A 175 -1.34 -13.80 4.72
C PHE A 175 -2.35 -13.48 5.83
N GLN A 176 -1.84 -13.00 6.96
CA GLN A 176 -2.66 -12.51 8.07
C GLN A 176 -2.03 -11.24 8.66
N PRO A 177 -2.84 -10.25 9.07
CA PRO A 177 -2.36 -9.13 9.87
C PRO A 177 -1.62 -9.60 11.12
N ASN A 178 -0.43 -9.05 11.34
CA ASN A 178 0.49 -9.46 12.40
C ASN A 178 1.13 -8.28 13.13
N LEU A 179 0.82 -7.06 12.72
CA LEU A 179 1.27 -5.82 13.33
C LEU A 179 0.08 -5.05 13.90
N THR A 180 0.33 -4.23 14.92
CA THR A 180 -0.69 -3.34 15.52
C THR A 180 -0.24 -1.90 15.46
N ILE A 181 -1.18 -1.00 15.20
CA ILE A 181 -0.91 0.44 15.26
C ILE A 181 -0.71 0.81 16.74
N PRO A 182 0.44 1.41 17.12
CA PRO A 182 0.71 1.69 18.53
C PRO A 182 -0.38 2.55 19.18
N ILE A 183 -0.81 2.16 20.39
CA ILE A 183 -1.72 2.95 21.20
C ILE A 183 -0.90 4.04 21.91
N PRO A 184 -1.15 5.34 21.68
CA PRO A 184 -0.44 6.39 22.40
C PRO A 184 -0.66 6.23 23.91
N GLU A 185 0.42 6.12 24.68
CA GLU A 185 0.29 5.95 26.13
C GLU A 185 -0.37 7.18 26.78
N PRO A 186 -1.42 7.00 27.62
CA PRO A 186 -2.08 8.12 28.32
C PRO A 186 -1.15 8.91 29.27
N ALA A 187 -0.09 8.27 29.77
CA ALA A 187 0.78 8.84 30.80
C ALA A 187 1.69 9.95 30.27
N THR A 188 2.17 9.87 29.02
CA THR A 188 3.12 10.82 28.44
C THR A 188 2.48 12.21 28.26
N MET A 189 1.20 12.26 27.91
CA MET A 189 0.44 13.51 27.75
C MET A 189 0.07 14.13 29.11
N GLY A 190 -0.31 13.30 30.10
CA GLY A 190 -0.63 13.76 31.46
C GLY A 190 0.59 14.31 32.21
N LEU A 191 1.76 13.68 32.08
CA LEU A 191 3.00 14.11 32.74
C LEU A 191 3.57 15.41 32.17
N LEU A 192 3.44 15.67 30.86
CA LEU A 192 3.81 16.96 30.27
C LEU A 192 2.91 18.10 30.75
N GLY A 193 1.59 17.85 30.85
CA GLY A 193 0.64 18.81 31.42
C GLY A 193 0.91 19.12 32.90
N LEU A 194 1.20 18.10 33.70
CA LEU A 194 1.57 18.26 35.12
C LEU A 194 2.93 18.96 35.28
N GLY A 195 3.91 18.65 34.44
CA GLY A 195 5.22 19.30 34.44
C GLY A 195 5.13 20.80 34.13
N ALA A 196 4.34 21.18 33.13
CA ALA A 196 4.09 22.58 32.79
C ALA A 196 3.34 23.33 33.91
N LEU A 197 2.36 22.69 34.55
CA LEU A 197 1.62 23.26 35.67
C LEU A 197 2.51 23.50 36.90
N VAL A 198 3.39 22.55 37.24
CA VAL A 198 4.36 22.69 38.33
C VAL A 198 5.35 23.82 38.06
N MET A 199 5.82 23.98 36.82
CA MET A 199 6.69 25.10 36.45
C MET A 199 5.97 26.46 36.49
N ALA A 200 4.71 26.53 36.04
CA ALA A 200 3.89 27.75 36.12
C ALA A 200 3.60 28.16 37.57
N LEU A 201 3.32 27.20 38.45
CA LEU A 201 3.13 27.43 39.88
C LEU A 201 4.41 27.88 40.58
N ARG A 202 5.58 27.35 40.16
CA ARG A 202 6.89 27.77 40.70
C ARG A 202 7.27 29.20 40.30
N ARG A 203 6.96 29.63 39.07
CA ARG A 203 7.23 31.00 38.59
C ARG A 203 6.39 32.06 39.30
N ARG A 204 5.23 31.71 39.84
CA ARG A 204 4.32 32.64 40.54
C ARG A 204 4.67 32.85 42.03
N ARG A 205 5.61 32.08 42.56
CA ARG A 205 6.07 32.14 43.97
C ARG A 205 7.48 32.73 44.14
N ALA A 206 8.14 33.13 43.05
CA ALA A 206 9.43 33.83 43.06
C ALA A 206 9.24 35.32 42.79
#